data_AF-A0A093XMI5-F1
#
_entry.id   AF-A0A093XMI5-F1
#
_cell.length_a   1.000
_cell.length_b   1.000
_cell.length_c   1.000
_cell.angle_alpha   90.00
_cell.angle_beta   90.00
_cell.angle_gamma   90.00
#
_symmetry.space_group_name_H-M   'P 1'
#
loop_
_entity.id
_entity.type
_entity.pdbx_description
1 polymer ?
#
loop_
_entity_poly.entity_id
_entity_poly.type
_entity_poly.pdbx_seq_one_letter_code
_entity_poly.pdbx_strand_id
1 'polypeptide(L)'
;VCDCPEDLWICLICGNVGCGRYKGGHAKEHWKETAHNYSLETTTQHVWDYAEDVWVHRLLQTKGDGKVVELPGSSRAVLGGGNREAGGAAGGAQEEMVPREEKEKIGIEYGHMLASQLDSQRMYFEEVVAKAVDKAAGSAREAEKTARMVEEVRGRMEGLEREHREMKEEVIPGLQRDRDRMAAKAEKAGELARSMTKAFQEEKQVGRGLMDRVGHLNEALERVRRELKEARDENVDLKEQNRDLSFFISSQEKVKSLEGELGEEVKEGTLSLPEPKPEKGKKGKGKKKA
;
A
#
# COMPACT_ATOMS: atom_id res chain seq x y z
N VAL A 1 -48.29 -6.74 18.58
CA VAL A 1 -48.80 -7.82 19.47
C VAL A 1 -50.30 -7.62 19.65
N CYS A 2 -51.13 -8.56 19.15
CA CYS A 2 -52.59 -8.60 19.36
C CYS A 2 -52.91 -9.05 20.78
N ASP A 3 -53.92 -8.48 21.44
CA ASP A 3 -54.43 -8.95 22.73
C ASP A 3 -55.59 -9.95 22.53
N CYS A 4 -55.41 -10.91 21.61
CA CYS A 4 -56.43 -11.91 21.29
C CYS A 4 -56.32 -13.09 22.27
N PRO A 5 -57.38 -13.43 23.04
CA PRO A 5 -57.32 -14.52 24.03
C PRO A 5 -57.58 -15.93 23.44
N GLU A 6 -57.88 -16.01 22.14
CA GLU A 6 -58.29 -17.24 21.47
C GLU A 6 -57.38 -17.54 20.27
N ASP A 7 -57.29 -18.83 19.91
CA ASP A 7 -56.49 -19.32 18.76
C ASP A 7 -55.02 -18.88 18.89
N LEU A 8 -54.40 -19.27 20.01
CA LEU A 8 -53.03 -18.94 20.37
C LEU A 8 -52.05 -20.04 19.91
N TRP A 9 -50.96 -19.59 19.30
CA TRP A 9 -49.90 -20.42 18.74
C TRP A 9 -48.57 -20.05 19.38
N ILE A 10 -47.82 -21.05 19.83
CA ILE A 10 -46.50 -20.87 20.43
C ILE A 10 -45.41 -21.38 19.49
N CYS A 11 -44.40 -20.57 19.23
CA CYS A 11 -43.22 -20.97 18.47
C CYS A 11 -42.40 -21.98 19.27
N LEU A 12 -42.10 -23.14 18.68
CA LEU A 12 -41.35 -24.20 19.37
C LEU A 12 -39.83 -23.93 19.46
N ILE A 13 -39.33 -22.93 18.72
CA ILE A 13 -37.91 -22.59 18.68
C ILE A 13 -37.58 -21.53 19.74
N CYS A 14 -38.37 -20.46 19.84
CA CYS A 14 -38.09 -19.34 20.75
C CYS A 14 -39.18 -19.04 21.78
N GLY A 15 -40.29 -19.77 21.77
CA GLY A 15 -41.39 -19.57 22.73
C GLY A 15 -42.25 -18.32 22.49
N ASN A 16 -42.08 -17.60 21.37
CA ASN A 16 -42.95 -16.46 21.05
C ASN A 16 -44.40 -16.92 20.85
N VAL A 17 -45.36 -16.18 21.39
CA VAL A 17 -46.80 -16.49 21.30
C VAL A 17 -47.49 -15.50 20.37
N GLY A 18 -48.23 -16.00 19.40
CA GLY A 18 -48.98 -15.19 18.43
C GLY A 18 -50.38 -15.74 18.16
N CYS A 19 -51.29 -14.87 17.76
CA CYS A 19 -52.63 -15.28 17.33
C CYS A 19 -52.59 -15.94 15.94
N GLY A 20 -53.49 -16.91 15.74
CA GLY A 20 -53.58 -17.74 14.54
C GLY A 20 -53.97 -16.98 13.27
N ARG A 21 -53.89 -17.67 12.13
CA ARG A 21 -54.09 -17.10 10.79
C ARG A 21 -55.46 -16.43 10.61
N TYR A 22 -56.49 -16.97 11.26
CA TYR A 22 -57.87 -16.48 11.12
C TYR A 22 -58.23 -15.36 12.11
N LYS A 23 -57.30 -15.01 12.99
CA LYS A 23 -57.39 -13.85 13.88
C LYS A 23 -56.47 -12.74 13.34
N GLY A 24 -55.36 -12.47 14.01
CA GLY A 24 -54.38 -11.44 13.62
C GLY A 24 -53.15 -11.97 12.88
N GLY A 25 -52.97 -13.28 12.74
CA GLY A 25 -51.89 -13.87 11.94
C GLY A 25 -50.46 -13.64 12.46
N HIS A 26 -50.29 -13.19 13.71
CA HIS A 26 -48.99 -12.86 14.29
C HIS A 26 -48.03 -14.06 14.38
N ALA A 27 -48.56 -15.29 14.50
CA ALA A 27 -47.71 -16.48 14.46
C ALA A 27 -47.05 -16.69 13.08
N LYS A 28 -47.77 -16.35 11.99
CA LYS A 28 -47.24 -16.39 10.62
C LYS A 28 -46.28 -15.23 10.34
N GLU A 29 -46.56 -14.05 10.88
CA GLU A 29 -45.65 -12.90 10.78
C GLU A 29 -44.32 -13.19 11.48
N HIS A 30 -44.39 -13.73 12.71
CA HIS A 30 -43.21 -14.18 13.45
C HIS A 30 -42.35 -15.17 12.66
N TRP A 31 -42.95 -16.13 11.97
CA TRP A 31 -42.21 -17.04 11.09
C TRP A 31 -41.51 -16.31 9.94
N LYS A 32 -42.18 -15.36 9.29
CA LYS A 32 -41.57 -14.58 8.18
C LYS A 32 -40.36 -13.77 8.63
N GLU A 33 -40.39 -13.25 9.86
CA GLU A 33 -39.31 -12.41 10.40
C GLU A 33 -38.14 -13.23 10.95
N THR A 34 -38.41 -14.38 11.55
CA THR A 34 -37.40 -15.16 12.31
C THR A 34 -37.00 -16.47 11.64
N ALA A 35 -37.70 -16.88 10.58
CA ALA A 35 -37.55 -18.20 9.94
C ALA A 35 -37.73 -19.38 10.92
N HIS A 36 -38.51 -19.20 11.99
CA HIS A 36 -38.85 -20.28 12.90
C HIS A 36 -40.02 -21.11 12.37
N ASN A 37 -39.71 -22.25 11.75
CA ASN A 37 -40.66 -23.02 10.94
C ASN A 37 -41.78 -23.72 11.72
N TYR A 38 -41.63 -23.93 13.03
CA TYR A 38 -42.55 -24.75 13.81
C TYR A 38 -43.32 -23.94 14.86
N SER A 39 -44.64 -24.10 14.85
CA SER A 39 -45.54 -23.56 15.87
C SER A 39 -46.54 -24.61 16.35
N LEU A 40 -46.92 -24.53 17.62
CA LEU A 40 -47.87 -25.42 18.29
C LEU A 40 -49.16 -24.65 18.61
N GLU A 41 -50.29 -25.19 18.19
CA GLU A 41 -51.60 -24.68 18.61
C GLU A 41 -51.88 -25.09 20.06
N THR A 42 -52.14 -24.12 20.93
CA THR A 42 -52.28 -24.36 22.38
C THR A 42 -53.51 -25.20 22.73
N THR A 43 -54.61 -25.05 21.99
CA THR A 43 -55.88 -25.76 22.25
C THR A 43 -55.82 -27.24 21.86
N THR A 44 -55.39 -27.51 20.63
CA THR A 44 -55.47 -28.86 20.04
C THR A 44 -54.15 -29.62 20.13
N GLN A 45 -53.07 -28.95 20.52
CA GLN A 45 -51.70 -29.49 20.59
C GLN A 45 -51.16 -30.01 19.23
N HIS A 46 -51.73 -29.57 18.11
CA HIS A 46 -51.20 -29.86 16.79
C HIS A 46 -50.04 -28.92 16.45
N VAL A 47 -49.06 -29.45 15.73
CA VAL A 47 -47.88 -28.70 15.28
C VAL A 47 -48.01 -28.41 13.80
N TRP A 48 -47.79 -27.16 13.42
CA TRP A 48 -47.78 -26.71 12.03
C TRP A 48 -46.36 -26.42 11.55
N ASP A 49 -46.03 -26.91 10.36
CA ASP A 49 -44.80 -26.55 9.62
C ASP A 49 -45.13 -25.45 8.61
N TYR A 50 -44.56 -24.26 8.81
CA TYR A 50 -44.74 -23.12 7.92
C TYR A 50 -43.93 -23.21 6.62
N ALA A 51 -42.84 -24.00 6.58
CA ALA A 51 -42.01 -24.16 5.39
C ALA A 51 -42.65 -25.13 4.39
N GLU A 52 -43.22 -26.23 4.88
CA GLU A 52 -43.87 -27.25 4.06
C GLU A 52 -45.40 -27.07 3.94
N ASP A 53 -45.99 -26.13 4.69
CA ASP A 53 -47.44 -25.84 4.74
C ASP A 53 -48.30 -27.08 5.08
N VAL A 54 -47.80 -27.91 5.99
CA VAL A 54 -48.42 -29.18 6.42
C VAL A 54 -48.54 -29.28 7.94
N TRP A 55 -49.52 -30.08 8.38
CA TRP A 55 -49.59 -30.54 9.77
C TRP A 55 -48.52 -31.58 10.04
N VAL A 56 -47.73 -31.36 11.08
CA VAL A 56 -46.73 -32.33 11.54
C VAL A 56 -47.42 -33.35 12.44
N HIS A 57 -47.47 -34.61 11.99
CA HIS A 57 -47.87 -35.73 12.84
C HIS A 57 -46.81 -35.95 13.92
N ARG A 58 -47.17 -35.65 15.15
CA ARG A 58 -46.30 -35.81 16.30
C ARG A 58 -46.19 -37.29 16.66
N LEU A 59 -45.07 -37.93 16.29
CA LEU A 59 -44.59 -39.13 17.00
C LEU A 59 -44.04 -38.66 18.35
N LEU A 60 -44.85 -38.72 19.41
CA LEU A 60 -44.39 -38.48 20.78
C LEU A 60 -43.42 -39.60 21.17
N GLN A 61 -42.12 -39.34 21.05
CA GLN A 61 -41.13 -40.01 21.88
C GLN A 61 -41.06 -39.26 23.22
N THR A 62 -41.71 -39.83 24.24
CA THR A 62 -41.45 -39.45 25.63
C THR A 62 -39.97 -39.65 25.91
N LYS A 63 -39.30 -38.62 26.45
CA LYS A 63 -37.93 -38.70 26.98
C LYS A 63 -37.95 -39.60 28.23
N GLY A 64 -37.93 -40.92 28.04
CA GLY A 64 -37.91 -41.88 29.14
C GLY A 64 -38.05 -43.34 28.72
N ASP A 65 -38.74 -43.62 27.62
CA ASP A 65 -38.82 -44.98 27.07
C ASP A 65 -39.16 -44.85 25.59
N GLY A 66 -38.39 -45.50 24.71
CA GLY A 66 -38.53 -45.48 23.25
C GLY A 66 -39.81 -46.12 22.72
N LYS A 67 -40.90 -46.07 23.47
CA LYS A 67 -42.21 -46.58 23.09
C LYS A 67 -42.97 -45.47 22.39
N VAL A 68 -43.05 -45.58 21.07
CA VAL A 68 -43.90 -44.75 20.22
C VAL A 68 -45.35 -45.00 20.64
N VAL A 69 -46.01 -44.00 21.22
CA VAL A 69 -47.45 -44.03 21.51
C VAL A 69 -48.15 -43.34 20.36
N GLU A 70 -48.75 -44.13 19.47
CA GLU A 70 -49.74 -43.62 18.53
C GLU A 70 -51.03 -43.30 19.31
N LEU A 71 -51.51 -42.06 19.23
CA LEU A 71 -52.85 -41.72 19.69
C LEU A 71 -53.88 -42.44 18.81
N PRO A 72 -54.93 -43.04 19.38
CA PRO A 72 -55.97 -43.70 18.60
C PRO A 72 -56.82 -42.64 17.91
N GLY A 73 -56.58 -42.43 16.63
CA GLY A 73 -57.39 -41.53 15.81
C GLY A 73 -56.87 -41.45 14.39
N SER A 74 -57.57 -42.14 13.48
CA SER A 74 -57.37 -42.13 12.02
C SER A 74 -56.12 -42.84 11.52
N SER A 75 -56.23 -44.16 11.31
CA SER A 75 -55.87 -44.88 10.07
C SER A 75 -55.81 -46.40 10.29
N ARG A 76 -56.96 -47.07 10.44
CA ARG A 76 -57.06 -48.53 10.24
C ARG A 76 -58.53 -48.97 10.06
N ALA A 77 -59.09 -48.60 8.92
CA ALA A 77 -60.36 -49.11 8.44
C ALA A 77 -60.19 -49.83 7.08
N VAL A 78 -59.10 -50.57 6.88
CA VAL A 78 -58.95 -51.55 5.79
C VAL A 78 -58.03 -52.66 6.30
N LEU A 79 -58.46 -53.92 6.14
CA LEU A 79 -57.82 -55.19 6.54
C LEU A 79 -58.15 -55.67 7.96
N GLY A 80 -59.10 -56.61 8.03
CA GLY A 80 -59.79 -57.05 9.24
C GLY A 80 -59.09 -58.10 10.10
N GLY A 81 -59.79 -58.47 11.18
CA GLY A 81 -59.56 -59.70 11.95
C GLY A 81 -59.54 -59.53 13.47
N GLY A 82 -60.68 -59.75 14.13
CA GLY A 82 -60.73 -60.47 15.42
C GLY A 82 -61.26 -59.75 16.68
N ASN A 83 -62.44 -60.23 17.14
CA ASN A 83 -63.01 -60.22 18.50
C ASN A 83 -63.68 -58.91 19.03
N ARG A 84 -64.90 -58.89 19.58
CA ARG A 84 -65.82 -59.91 20.15
C ARG A 84 -67.22 -59.28 20.27
N GLU A 85 -68.28 -60.05 19.95
CA GLU A 85 -69.59 -60.10 20.63
C GLU A 85 -70.46 -61.13 19.86
N ALA A 86 -70.53 -62.36 20.34
CA ALA A 86 -71.65 -62.88 21.15
C ALA A 86 -72.94 -63.09 20.33
N GLY A 87 -73.16 -64.33 19.87
CA GLY A 87 -74.48 -64.83 19.52
C GLY A 87 -74.53 -65.85 18.37
N GLY A 88 -74.88 -67.10 18.68
CA GLY A 88 -75.74 -67.91 17.82
C GLY A 88 -75.12 -69.06 17.00
N ALA A 89 -75.46 -70.27 17.42
CA ALA A 89 -75.82 -71.44 16.60
C ALA A 89 -74.76 -72.20 15.76
N ALA A 90 -74.47 -73.41 16.25
CA ALA A 90 -74.48 -74.70 15.55
C ALA A 90 -74.12 -74.78 14.05
N GLY A 91 -73.08 -75.55 13.73
CA GLY A 91 -72.83 -76.07 12.38
C GLY A 91 -71.48 -76.75 12.29
N GLY A 92 -71.46 -78.05 12.00
CA GLY A 92 -70.28 -78.90 12.06
C GLY A 92 -69.11 -78.47 11.18
N ALA A 93 -67.91 -78.86 11.62
CA ALA A 93 -66.71 -78.91 10.83
C ALA A 93 -66.95 -79.77 9.58
N GLN A 94 -67.15 -79.12 8.44
CA GLN A 94 -66.69 -79.64 7.17
C GLN A 94 -65.46 -78.84 6.81
N GLU A 95 -64.31 -79.30 7.32
CA GLU A 95 -63.04 -78.98 6.71
C GLU A 95 -63.11 -79.61 5.32
N GLU A 96 -63.41 -78.79 4.31
CA GLU A 96 -63.30 -79.16 2.91
C GLU A 96 -61.87 -79.65 2.71
N MET A 97 -61.70 -80.98 2.67
CA MET A 97 -60.40 -81.62 2.57
C MET A 97 -59.89 -81.41 1.15
N VAL A 98 -59.30 -80.24 0.93
CA VAL A 98 -58.58 -79.91 -0.31
C VAL A 98 -57.57 -81.04 -0.56
N PRO A 99 -57.63 -81.72 -1.72
CA PRO A 99 -56.72 -82.80 -2.06
C PRO A 99 -55.26 -82.44 -1.77
N ARG A 100 -54.49 -83.39 -1.24
CA ARG A 100 -53.10 -83.17 -0.83
C ARG A 100 -52.23 -82.63 -1.98
N GLU A 101 -52.54 -83.05 -3.20
CA GLU A 101 -51.91 -82.60 -4.45
C GLU A 101 -52.20 -81.12 -4.76
N GLU A 102 -53.39 -80.64 -4.42
CA GLU A 102 -53.77 -79.22 -4.60
C GLU A 102 -53.11 -78.35 -3.52
N LYS A 103 -52.98 -78.86 -2.28
CA LYS A 103 -52.16 -78.22 -1.24
C LYS A 103 -50.68 -78.16 -1.61
N GLU A 104 -50.14 -79.19 -2.25
CA GLU A 104 -48.76 -79.23 -2.74
C GLU A 104 -48.56 -78.25 -3.90
N LYS A 105 -49.50 -78.17 -4.84
CA LYS A 105 -49.49 -77.19 -5.93
C LYS A 105 -49.56 -75.76 -5.41
N ILE A 106 -50.46 -75.48 -4.46
CA ILE A 106 -50.55 -74.18 -3.78
C ILE A 106 -49.25 -73.88 -3.02
N GLY A 107 -48.63 -74.87 -2.40
CA GLY A 107 -47.33 -74.73 -1.73
C GLY A 107 -46.20 -74.35 -2.69
N ILE A 108 -46.16 -74.95 -3.88
CA ILE A 108 -45.18 -74.63 -4.93
C ILE A 108 -45.43 -73.23 -5.50
N GLU A 109 -46.68 -72.88 -5.81
CA GLU A 109 -47.06 -71.55 -6.32
C GLU A 109 -46.76 -70.45 -5.29
N TYR A 110 -47.05 -70.70 -4.01
CA TYR A 110 -46.68 -69.79 -2.92
C TYR A 110 -45.16 -69.67 -2.77
N GLY A 111 -44.42 -70.78 -2.89
CA GLY A 111 -42.96 -70.78 -2.90
C GLY A 111 -42.37 -69.96 -4.06
N HIS A 112 -42.95 -70.07 -5.25
CA HIS A 112 -42.55 -69.27 -6.42
C HIS A 112 -42.88 -67.79 -6.23
N MET A 113 -44.04 -67.46 -5.66
CA MET A 113 -44.41 -66.10 -5.33
C MET A 113 -43.44 -65.49 -4.31
N LEU A 114 -43.13 -66.21 -3.22
CA LEU A 114 -42.16 -65.77 -2.22
C LEU A 114 -40.75 -65.60 -2.80
N ALA A 115 -40.29 -66.53 -3.64
CA ALA A 115 -39.01 -66.43 -4.31
C ALA A 115 -38.94 -65.18 -5.20
N SER A 116 -39.98 -64.94 -6.02
CA SER A 116 -40.11 -63.74 -6.85
C SER A 116 -40.10 -62.45 -6.02
N GLN A 117 -40.81 -62.43 -4.89
CA GLN A 117 -40.81 -61.28 -3.96
C GLN A 117 -39.42 -61.06 -3.35
N LEU A 118 -38.75 -62.12 -2.86
CA LEU A 118 -37.39 -62.03 -2.31
C LEU A 118 -36.38 -61.54 -3.36
N ASP A 119 -36.47 -62.04 -4.60
CA ASP A 119 -35.61 -61.58 -5.70
C ASP A 119 -35.86 -60.10 -6.01
N SER A 120 -37.11 -59.64 -6.04
CA SER A 120 -37.43 -58.21 -6.22
C SER A 120 -36.88 -57.32 -5.11
N GLN A 121 -36.97 -57.76 -3.85
CA GLN A 121 -36.43 -57.03 -2.70
C GLN A 121 -34.91 -56.99 -2.73
N ARG A 122 -34.28 -58.11 -3.09
CA ARG A 122 -32.84 -58.20 -3.28
C ARG A 122 -32.37 -57.19 -4.32
N MET A 123 -32.98 -57.19 -5.50
CA MET A 123 -32.64 -56.26 -6.59
C MET A 123 -32.80 -54.79 -6.15
N TYR A 124 -33.88 -54.46 -5.43
CA TYR A 124 -34.10 -53.12 -4.90
C TYR A 124 -33.00 -52.68 -3.92
N PHE A 125 -32.67 -53.52 -2.93
CA PHE A 125 -31.64 -53.17 -1.95
C PHE A 125 -30.24 -53.18 -2.55
N GLU A 126 -29.93 -54.07 -3.48
CA GLU A 126 -28.67 -54.04 -4.23
C GLU A 126 -28.53 -52.72 -5.01
N GLU A 127 -29.60 -52.24 -5.65
CA GLU A 127 -29.59 -50.95 -6.36
C GLU A 127 -29.43 -49.76 -5.39
N VAL A 128 -30.13 -49.76 -4.26
CA VAL A 128 -30.02 -48.70 -3.24
C VAL A 128 -28.60 -48.67 -2.65
N VAL A 129 -28.03 -49.83 -2.34
CA VAL A 129 -26.65 -49.94 -1.85
C VAL A 129 -25.65 -49.48 -2.90
N ALA A 130 -25.82 -49.89 -4.17
CA ALA A 130 -24.97 -49.44 -5.26
C ALA A 130 -24.98 -47.90 -5.40
N LYS A 131 -26.17 -47.28 -5.40
CA LYS A 131 -26.31 -45.82 -5.44
C LYS A 131 -25.66 -45.12 -4.24
N ALA A 132 -25.79 -45.69 -3.04
CA ALA A 132 -25.17 -45.15 -1.84
C ALA A 132 -23.63 -45.24 -1.92
N VAL A 133 -23.09 -46.36 -2.40
CA VAL A 133 -21.65 -46.57 -2.61
C VAL A 133 -21.11 -45.60 -3.66
N ASP A 134 -21.79 -45.44 -4.80
CA ASP A 134 -21.37 -44.52 -5.84
C ASP A 134 -21.36 -43.06 -5.36
N LYS A 135 -22.39 -42.66 -4.59
CA LYS A 135 -22.45 -41.32 -3.99
C LYS A 135 -21.34 -41.13 -2.96
N ALA A 136 -21.08 -42.12 -2.10
CA ALA A 136 -20.01 -42.07 -1.12
C ALA A 136 -18.63 -41.97 -1.83
N ALA A 137 -18.39 -42.79 -2.86
CA ALA A 137 -17.17 -42.76 -3.65
C ALA A 137 -16.99 -41.41 -4.38
N GLY A 138 -18.05 -40.84 -4.94
CA GLY A 138 -18.04 -39.50 -5.54
C GLY A 138 -17.69 -38.42 -4.53
N SER A 139 -18.32 -38.44 -3.35
CA SER A 139 -18.04 -37.48 -2.28
C SER A 139 -16.61 -37.61 -1.74
N ALA A 140 -16.09 -38.83 -1.62
CA ALA A 140 -14.71 -39.08 -1.19
C ALA A 140 -13.70 -38.54 -2.20
N ARG A 141 -13.95 -38.71 -3.51
CA ARG A 141 -13.09 -38.15 -4.56
C ARG A 141 -13.07 -36.63 -4.55
N GLU A 142 -14.21 -35.98 -4.34
CA GLU A 142 -14.27 -34.53 -4.26
C GLU A 142 -13.61 -34.00 -2.97
N ALA A 143 -13.78 -34.70 -1.85
CA ALA A 143 -13.08 -34.41 -0.60
C ALA A 143 -11.55 -34.54 -0.77
N GLU A 144 -11.07 -35.56 -1.48
CA GLU A 144 -9.65 -35.73 -1.75
C GLU A 144 -9.11 -34.62 -2.66
N LYS A 145 -9.84 -34.25 -3.71
CA LYS A 145 -9.47 -33.17 -4.61
C LYS A 145 -9.38 -31.83 -3.88
N THR A 146 -10.38 -31.52 -3.06
CA THR A 146 -10.40 -30.28 -2.25
C THR A 146 -9.27 -30.28 -1.22
N ALA A 147 -9.00 -31.41 -0.56
CA ALA A 147 -7.86 -31.54 0.35
C ALA A 147 -6.51 -31.28 -0.34
N ARG A 148 -6.31 -31.80 -1.56
CA ARG A 148 -5.09 -31.53 -2.35
C ARG A 148 -4.95 -30.05 -2.71
N MET A 149 -6.04 -29.39 -3.11
CA MET A 149 -6.04 -27.96 -3.41
C MET A 149 -5.73 -27.12 -2.17
N VAL A 150 -6.27 -27.49 -1.00
CA VAL A 150 -5.99 -26.81 0.27
C VAL A 150 -4.52 -26.96 0.64
N GLU A 151 -3.93 -28.14 0.47
CA GLU A 151 -2.52 -28.37 0.75
C GLU A 151 -1.61 -27.54 -0.18
N GLU A 152 -1.95 -27.45 -1.48
CA GLU A 152 -1.21 -26.62 -2.44
C GLU A 152 -1.26 -25.13 -2.06
N VAL A 153 -2.45 -24.63 -1.71
CA VAL A 153 -2.62 -23.23 -1.30
C VAL A 153 -1.89 -22.97 0.03
N ARG A 154 -1.95 -23.91 0.97
CA ARG A 154 -1.20 -23.82 2.23
C ARG A 154 0.30 -23.74 1.98
N GLY A 155 0.85 -24.61 1.12
CA GLY A 155 2.26 -24.57 0.76
C GLY A 155 2.68 -23.24 0.11
N ARG A 156 1.83 -22.67 -0.75
CA ARG A 156 2.06 -21.32 -1.31
C ARG A 156 2.03 -20.24 -0.25
N MET A 157 1.08 -20.29 0.69
CA MET A 157 0.99 -19.34 1.80
C MET A 157 2.23 -19.41 2.70
N GLU A 158 2.68 -20.61 3.08
CA GLU A 158 3.92 -20.79 3.85
C GLU A 158 5.16 -20.28 3.10
N GLY A 159 5.20 -20.44 1.78
CA GLY A 159 6.23 -19.86 0.92
C GLY A 159 6.24 -18.33 0.98
N LEU A 160 5.07 -17.71 0.75
CA LEU A 160 4.91 -16.26 0.80
C LEU A 160 5.21 -15.68 2.19
N GLU A 161 4.81 -16.37 3.27
CA GLU A 161 5.11 -15.96 4.64
C GLU A 161 6.60 -15.99 4.93
N ARG A 162 7.34 -16.96 4.37
CA ARG A 162 8.79 -17.05 4.51
C ARG A 162 9.49 -15.92 3.76
N GLU A 163 9.12 -15.68 2.51
CA GLU A 163 9.65 -14.57 1.71
C GLU A 163 9.34 -13.22 2.37
N HIS A 164 8.11 -13.04 2.86
CA HIS A 164 7.73 -11.83 3.57
C HIS A 164 8.55 -11.64 4.86
N ARG A 165 8.83 -12.72 5.59
CA ARG A 165 9.70 -12.68 6.77
C ARG A 165 11.13 -12.28 6.40
N GLU A 166 11.71 -12.93 5.39
CA GLU A 166 13.06 -12.63 4.90
C GLU A 166 13.18 -11.17 4.44
N MET A 167 12.21 -10.69 3.66
CA MET A 167 12.16 -9.30 3.21
C MET A 167 12.07 -8.33 4.41
N LYS A 168 11.27 -8.66 5.41
CA LYS A 168 11.04 -7.81 6.59
C LYS A 168 12.22 -7.79 7.56
N GLU A 169 12.86 -8.92 7.78
CA GLU A 169 13.91 -9.10 8.80
C GLU A 169 15.31 -8.82 8.25
N GLU A 170 15.58 -9.18 7.00
CA GLU A 170 16.93 -9.07 6.41
C GLU A 170 17.02 -7.89 5.44
N VAL A 171 16.15 -7.86 4.43
CA VAL A 171 16.29 -6.93 3.30
C VAL A 171 15.96 -5.49 3.70
N ILE A 172 14.82 -5.26 4.35
CA ILE A 172 14.41 -3.91 4.77
C ILE A 172 15.44 -3.28 5.72
N PRO A 173 15.90 -3.95 6.80
CA PRO A 173 16.91 -3.38 7.68
C PRO A 173 18.27 -3.18 6.99
N GLY A 174 18.66 -4.07 6.07
CA GLY A 174 19.85 -3.89 5.25
C GLY A 174 19.78 -2.61 4.41
N LEU A 175 18.69 -2.42 3.66
CA LEU A 175 18.45 -1.23 2.84
C LEU A 175 18.34 0.05 3.69
N GLN A 176 17.75 -0.03 4.88
CA GLN A 176 17.70 1.10 5.82
C GLN A 176 19.10 1.51 6.29
N ARG A 177 19.96 0.54 6.65
CA ARG A 177 21.35 0.82 7.03
C ARG A 177 22.14 1.43 5.89
N ASP A 178 21.98 0.92 4.67
CA ASP A 178 22.66 1.47 3.49
C ASP A 178 22.17 2.87 3.14
N ARG A 179 20.85 3.11 3.23
CA ARG A 179 20.26 4.44 3.11
C ARG A 179 20.87 5.41 4.12
N ASP A 180 20.94 5.03 5.39
CA ASP A 180 21.46 5.89 6.46
C ASP A 180 22.96 6.17 6.26
N ARG A 181 23.72 5.16 5.81
CA ARG A 181 25.13 5.32 5.47
C ARG A 181 25.33 6.28 4.30
N MET A 182 24.51 6.20 3.27
CA MET A 182 24.57 7.12 2.12
C MET A 182 24.10 8.52 2.50
N ALA A 183 23.05 8.64 3.31
CA ALA A 183 22.58 9.93 3.83
C ALA A 183 23.66 10.63 4.66
N ALA A 184 24.31 9.92 5.59
CA ALA A 184 25.41 10.48 6.39
C ALA A 184 26.62 10.89 5.52
N LYS A 185 26.93 10.15 4.45
CA LYS A 185 27.97 10.54 3.49
C LYS A 185 27.58 11.79 2.72
N ALA A 186 26.33 11.88 2.27
CA ALA A 186 25.83 13.05 1.56
C ALA A 186 25.81 14.29 2.45
N GLU A 187 25.45 14.14 3.73
CA GLU A 187 25.49 15.22 4.72
C GLU A 187 26.92 15.74 4.91
N LYS A 188 27.89 14.85 5.17
CA LYS A 188 29.32 15.23 5.31
C LYS A 188 29.88 15.88 4.05
N ALA A 189 29.54 15.36 2.88
CA ALA A 189 29.93 15.97 1.61
C ALA A 189 29.29 17.37 1.44
N GLY A 190 28.03 17.52 1.83
CA GLY A 190 27.33 18.80 1.85
C GLY A 190 27.94 19.82 2.82
N GLU A 191 28.35 19.39 4.01
CA GLU A 191 29.07 20.23 4.97
C GLU A 191 30.42 20.69 4.43
N LEU A 192 31.20 19.76 3.86
CA LEU A 192 32.49 20.09 3.25
C LEU A 192 32.32 21.06 2.08
N ALA A 193 31.31 20.85 1.22
CA ALA A 193 31.02 21.75 0.12
C ALA A 193 30.64 23.16 0.63
N ARG A 194 29.85 23.25 1.70
CA ARG A 194 29.51 24.54 2.34
C ARG A 194 30.75 25.23 2.93
N SER A 195 31.62 24.49 3.62
CA SER A 195 32.85 25.07 4.17
C SER A 195 33.83 25.52 3.08
N MET A 196 33.99 24.72 2.02
CA MET A 196 34.83 25.08 0.87
C MET A 196 34.28 26.30 0.13
N THR A 197 32.96 26.37 -0.03
CA THR A 197 32.31 27.55 -0.62
C THR A 197 32.55 28.81 0.20
N LYS A 198 32.44 28.70 1.54
CA LYS A 198 32.74 29.83 2.44
C LYS A 198 34.21 30.26 2.35
N ALA A 199 35.14 29.32 2.43
CA ALA A 199 36.57 29.59 2.32
C ALA A 199 36.93 30.23 0.97
N PHE A 200 36.36 29.74 -0.14
CA PHE A 200 36.55 30.32 -1.46
C PHE A 200 36.00 31.75 -1.56
N GLN A 201 34.84 32.02 -0.95
CA GLN A 201 34.28 33.38 -0.91
C GLN A 201 35.16 34.34 -0.11
N GLU A 202 35.67 33.90 1.04
CA GLU A 202 36.62 34.66 1.87
C GLU A 202 37.92 34.93 1.11
N GLU A 203 38.51 33.92 0.46
CA GLU A 203 39.71 34.07 -0.37
C GLU A 203 39.47 35.06 -1.52
N LYS A 204 38.30 34.99 -2.19
CA LYS A 204 37.93 35.94 -3.24
C LYS A 204 37.77 37.36 -2.71
N GLN A 205 37.27 37.54 -1.48
CA GLN A 205 37.21 38.86 -0.83
C GLN A 205 38.60 39.39 -0.49
N VAL A 206 39.48 38.54 0.08
CA VAL A 206 40.87 38.89 0.37
C VAL A 206 41.63 39.23 -0.92
N GLY A 207 41.49 38.43 -1.97
CA GLY A 207 42.10 38.67 -3.27
C GLY A 207 41.68 40.00 -3.89
N ARG A 208 40.39 40.36 -3.78
CA ARG A 208 39.90 41.69 -4.17
C ARG A 208 40.53 42.81 -3.33
N GLY A 209 40.49 42.69 -2.01
CA GLY A 209 41.08 43.70 -1.12
C GLY A 209 42.59 43.87 -1.30
N LEU A 210 43.31 42.80 -1.63
CA LEU A 210 44.73 42.88 -1.97
C LEU A 210 44.95 43.60 -3.30
N MET A 211 44.16 43.31 -4.33
CA MET A 211 44.23 44.04 -5.60
C MET A 211 43.93 45.53 -5.43
N ASP A 212 42.93 45.89 -4.61
CA ASP A 212 42.62 47.29 -4.31
C ASP A 212 43.80 47.97 -3.60
N ARG A 213 44.42 47.30 -2.62
CA ARG A 213 45.64 47.82 -1.95
C ARG A 213 46.79 47.98 -2.92
N VAL A 214 47.02 47.02 -3.82
CA VAL A 214 48.04 47.13 -4.86
C VAL A 214 47.74 48.30 -5.78
N GLY A 215 46.48 48.54 -6.13
CA GLY A 215 46.03 49.72 -6.87
C GLY A 215 46.39 51.03 -6.16
N HIS A 216 46.00 51.17 -4.89
CA HIS A 216 46.33 52.36 -4.09
C HIS A 216 47.83 52.58 -3.90
N LEU A 217 48.60 51.50 -3.70
CA LEU A 217 50.06 51.59 -3.60
C LEU A 217 50.70 51.99 -4.93
N ASN A 218 50.20 51.47 -6.05
CA ASN A 218 50.66 51.89 -7.38
C ASN A 218 50.36 53.37 -7.63
N GLU A 219 49.15 53.84 -7.30
CA GLU A 219 48.82 55.27 -7.39
C GLU A 219 49.71 56.13 -6.49
N ALA A 220 49.97 55.68 -5.26
CA ALA A 220 50.87 56.39 -4.35
C ALA A 220 52.31 56.43 -4.89
N LEU A 221 52.81 55.32 -5.46
CA LEU A 221 54.10 55.26 -6.13
C LEU A 221 54.16 56.21 -7.33
N GLU A 222 53.11 56.29 -8.15
CA GLU A 222 53.04 57.25 -9.25
C GLU A 222 53.00 58.70 -8.75
N ARG A 223 52.31 58.99 -7.63
CA ARG A 223 52.35 60.31 -6.99
C ARG A 223 53.76 60.68 -6.54
N VAL A 224 54.42 59.79 -5.81
CA VAL A 224 55.81 60.00 -5.33
C VAL A 224 56.78 60.11 -6.50
N ARG A 225 56.62 59.31 -7.57
CA ARG A 225 57.44 59.42 -8.78
C ARG A 225 57.29 60.78 -9.45
N ARG A 226 56.08 61.33 -9.49
CA ARG A 226 55.81 62.66 -10.06
C ARG A 226 56.42 63.76 -9.19
N GLU A 227 56.22 63.71 -7.88
CA GLU A 227 56.84 64.65 -6.92
C GLU A 227 58.37 64.60 -7.00
N LEU A 228 58.95 63.40 -7.11
CA LEU A 228 60.39 63.23 -7.29
C LEU A 228 60.88 63.83 -8.62
N LYS A 229 60.07 63.74 -9.68
CA LYS A 229 60.39 64.35 -10.97
C LYS A 229 60.31 65.87 -10.89
N GLU A 230 59.24 66.42 -10.32
CA GLU A 230 59.06 67.86 -10.09
C GLU A 230 60.22 68.42 -9.25
N ALA A 231 60.53 67.80 -8.11
CA ALA A 231 61.66 68.21 -7.27
C ALA A 231 63.02 68.07 -7.98
N ARG A 232 63.17 67.10 -8.88
CA ARG A 232 64.40 66.94 -9.68
C ARG A 232 64.52 68.02 -10.74
N ASP A 233 63.42 68.36 -11.41
CA ASP A 233 63.36 69.42 -12.41
C ASP A 233 63.64 70.78 -11.72
N GLU A 234 63.02 71.08 -10.58
CA GLU A 234 63.34 72.26 -9.75
C GLU A 234 64.82 72.29 -9.32
N ASN A 235 65.41 71.15 -8.96
CA ASN A 235 66.83 71.10 -8.60
C ASN A 235 67.75 71.39 -9.80
N VAL A 236 67.34 71.00 -11.01
CA VAL A 236 68.05 71.34 -12.25
C VAL A 236 67.92 72.83 -12.53
N ASP A 237 66.71 73.39 -12.47
CA ASP A 237 66.46 74.81 -12.67
C ASP A 237 67.24 75.67 -11.66
N LEU A 238 67.24 75.29 -10.37
CA LEU A 238 68.03 75.96 -9.33
C LEU A 238 69.54 75.81 -9.56
N LYS A 239 70.01 74.71 -10.16
CA LYS A 239 71.42 74.54 -10.55
C LYS A 239 71.78 75.41 -11.74
N GLU A 240 70.89 75.54 -12.73
CA GLU A 240 71.07 76.44 -13.87
C GLU A 240 71.06 77.90 -13.41
N GLN A 241 70.11 78.30 -12.55
CA GLN A 241 70.11 79.62 -11.92
C GLN A 241 71.38 79.88 -11.11
N ASN A 242 71.86 78.92 -10.30
CA ASN A 242 73.14 79.08 -9.60
C ASN A 242 74.32 79.19 -10.57
N ARG A 243 74.30 78.45 -11.67
CA ARG A 243 75.32 78.54 -12.72
C ARG A 243 75.29 79.90 -13.43
N ASP A 244 74.11 80.43 -13.74
CA ASP A 244 73.91 81.73 -14.36
C ASP A 244 74.29 82.86 -13.42
N LEU A 245 73.92 82.78 -12.14
CA LEU A 245 74.34 83.71 -11.09
C LEU A 245 75.85 83.66 -10.88
N SER A 246 76.45 82.46 -10.86
CA SER A 246 77.91 82.31 -10.78
C SER A 246 78.59 82.90 -12.01
N PHE A 247 78.03 82.71 -13.20
CA PHE A 247 78.52 83.33 -14.43
C PHE A 247 78.39 84.86 -14.37
N PHE A 248 77.26 85.39 -13.89
CA PHE A 248 77.03 86.83 -13.70
C PHE A 248 78.00 87.44 -12.68
N ILE A 249 78.23 86.80 -11.54
CA ILE A 249 79.21 87.26 -10.55
C ILE A 249 80.61 87.20 -11.15
N SER A 250 80.98 86.10 -11.82
CA SER A 250 82.29 85.96 -12.44
C SER A 250 82.52 86.96 -13.57
N SER A 251 81.50 87.30 -14.35
CA SER A 251 81.59 88.30 -15.42
C SER A 251 81.62 89.71 -14.83
N GLN A 252 80.90 89.98 -13.73
CA GLN A 252 81.00 91.23 -12.99
C GLN A 252 82.37 91.40 -12.33
N GLU A 253 82.94 90.34 -11.74
CA GLU A 253 84.31 90.33 -11.23
C GLU A 253 85.34 90.49 -12.36
N LYS A 254 85.13 89.85 -13.52
CA LYS A 254 85.96 90.03 -14.71
C LYS A 254 85.90 91.47 -15.22
N VAL A 255 84.71 92.05 -15.32
CA VAL A 255 84.51 93.46 -15.73
C VAL A 255 85.15 94.40 -14.71
N LYS A 256 84.98 94.20 -13.40
CA LYS A 256 85.68 94.99 -12.37
C LYS A 256 87.20 94.84 -12.42
N SER A 257 87.71 93.64 -12.71
CA SER A 257 89.15 93.42 -12.90
C SER A 257 89.68 94.08 -14.17
N LEU A 258 88.89 94.09 -15.25
CA LEU A 258 89.21 94.75 -16.51
C LEU A 258 89.09 96.28 -16.39
N GLU A 259 88.12 96.80 -15.64
CA GLU A 259 88.02 98.23 -15.28
C GLU A 259 89.19 98.68 -14.37
N GLY A 260 89.73 97.76 -13.57
CA GLY A 260 90.94 98.01 -12.78
C GLY A 260 92.24 98.01 -13.60
N GLU A 261 92.27 97.32 -14.75
CA GLU A 261 93.47 97.17 -15.58
C GLU A 261 93.45 98.02 -16.87
N LEU A 262 92.30 98.53 -17.34
CA LEU A 262 92.19 99.38 -18.55
C LEU A 262 91.05 100.42 -18.41
N GLY A 263 91.40 101.70 -18.54
CA GLY A 263 90.45 102.80 -18.68
C GLY A 263 89.78 102.83 -20.04
N GLU A 264 88.52 103.28 -20.06
CA GLU A 264 87.67 103.64 -21.22
C GLU A 264 88.01 103.00 -22.57
N GLU A 265 87.35 101.89 -22.94
CA GLU A 265 86.86 101.60 -24.30
C GLU A 265 86.28 100.18 -24.40
N VAL A 266 85.00 100.01 -24.04
CA VAL A 266 84.13 98.97 -24.66
C VAL A 266 82.70 99.51 -24.73
N LYS A 267 82.42 100.29 -25.77
CA LYS A 267 81.05 100.50 -26.28
C LYS A 267 80.81 99.50 -27.42
N GLU A 268 79.70 98.79 -27.30
CA GLU A 268 78.98 98.04 -28.35
C GLU A 268 79.60 96.72 -28.85
N GLY A 269 78.97 95.61 -28.45
CA GLY A 269 79.14 94.29 -29.06
C GLY A 269 77.78 93.66 -29.35
N THR A 270 77.34 93.74 -30.61
CA THR A 270 76.12 93.11 -31.14
C THR A 270 76.31 91.60 -31.27
N LEU A 271 75.43 90.82 -30.63
CA LEU A 271 75.42 89.35 -30.65
C LEU A 271 74.50 88.85 -31.76
N SER A 272 75.05 88.20 -32.80
CA SER A 272 74.27 87.57 -33.87
C SER A 272 74.27 86.05 -33.69
N LEU A 273 73.08 85.45 -33.54
CA LEU A 273 72.88 84.00 -33.44
C LEU A 273 72.62 83.40 -34.83
N PRO A 274 73.24 82.27 -35.21
CA PRO A 274 72.87 81.55 -36.42
C PRO A 274 71.64 80.66 -36.20
N GLU A 275 70.68 80.71 -37.13
CA GLU A 275 69.50 79.84 -37.17
C GLU A 275 69.87 78.36 -37.44
N PRO A 276 69.25 77.39 -36.74
CA PRO A 276 69.29 75.99 -37.14
C PRO A 276 68.11 75.62 -38.06
N LYS A 277 68.44 74.83 -39.09
CA LYS A 277 67.55 74.29 -40.15
C LYS A 277 66.54 73.26 -39.62
N PRO A 278 65.38 73.07 -40.29
CA PRO A 278 64.40 72.06 -39.92
C PRO A 278 64.75 70.69 -40.54
N GLU A 279 64.86 69.65 -39.70
CA GLU A 279 64.87 68.25 -40.16
C GLU A 279 63.48 67.61 -40.16
N LYS A 280 63.22 66.90 -41.26
CA LYS A 280 61.99 66.18 -41.58
C LYS A 280 61.94 64.83 -40.87
N GLY A 281 60.80 64.57 -40.22
CA GLY A 281 59.97 63.37 -40.40
C GLY A 281 60.51 61.99 -40.01
N LYS A 282 59.72 61.28 -39.20
CA LYS A 282 59.51 59.83 -39.36
C LYS A 282 58.13 59.38 -38.86
N LYS A 283 57.34 58.85 -39.80
CA LYS A 283 56.15 58.02 -39.58
C LYS A 283 56.59 56.62 -39.09
N GLY A 284 55.81 56.04 -38.18
CA GLY A 284 55.79 54.60 -37.87
C GLY A 284 54.53 54.26 -37.07
N LYS A 285 53.38 54.04 -37.71
CA LYS A 285 52.81 52.74 -38.10
C LYS A 285 52.73 51.70 -36.95
N GLY A 286 51.53 51.58 -36.40
CA GLY A 286 50.76 50.32 -36.34
C GLY A 286 51.05 49.35 -35.21
N LYS A 287 50.02 49.07 -34.39
CA LYS A 287 49.88 47.77 -33.73
C LYS A 287 48.42 47.33 -33.70
N LYS A 288 48.15 46.25 -34.43
CA LYS A 288 46.93 45.44 -34.42
C LYS A 288 46.63 44.98 -32.99
N LYS A 289 45.36 45.04 -32.59
CA LYS A 289 44.83 44.29 -31.44
C LYS A 289 44.12 43.04 -31.97
N ALA A 290 44.49 41.91 -31.38
CA ALA A 290 43.66 40.73 -31.23
C ALA A 290 42.80 40.91 -29.97
#